data_AF-A0A380GZG1-F1
#
_entry.id   AF-A0A380GZG1-F1
#
_cell.length_a   1.000
_cell.length_b   1.000
_cell.length_c   1.000
_cell.angle_alpha   90.00
_cell.angle_beta   90.00
_cell.angle_gamma   90.00
#
_symmetry.space_group_name_H-M   'P 1'
#
loop_
_entity.id
_entity.type
_entity.pdbx_description
1 polymer ?
#
loop_
_entity_poly.entity_id
_entity_poly.type
_entity_poly.pdbx_seq_one_letter_code
_entity_poly.pdbx_strand_id
1 'polypeptide(L)' 'MSKSNNITWHDSEITKEERQQQNGHKSAVIWFTGLSVSGKSTVSVALEKVLFNLGK' A
#
# COMPACT_ATOMS: atom_id res chain seq x y z
N MET A 1 -13.40 20.64 -19.26
CA MET A 1 -13.45 19.22 -18.85
C MET A 1 -14.86 18.93 -18.33
N SER A 2 -15.60 18.05 -18.99
CA SER A 2 -16.95 17.66 -18.60
C SER A 2 -16.90 16.91 -17.27
N LYS A 3 -17.51 17.46 -16.20
CA LYS A 3 -17.71 16.71 -14.96
C LYS A 3 -18.78 15.64 -15.22
N SER A 4 -18.43 14.39 -14.98
CA SER A 4 -19.36 13.25 -15.02
C SER A 4 -20.34 13.34 -13.85
N ASN A 5 -21.58 13.75 -14.12
CA ASN A 5 -22.63 13.98 -13.11
C ASN A 5 -23.22 12.70 -12.47
N ASN A 6 -22.84 11.52 -12.96
CA ASN A 6 -23.38 10.22 -12.51
C ASN A 6 -22.36 9.40 -11.71
N ILE A 7 -21.36 10.04 -11.10
CA ILE A 7 -20.40 9.36 -10.24
C ILE A 7 -20.62 9.84 -8.81
N THR A 8 -21.01 8.90 -7.95
CA THR A 8 -21.06 9.09 -6.50
C THR A 8 -19.90 8.34 -5.87
N TRP A 9 -19.15 9.02 -5.01
CA TRP A 9 -18.17 8.36 -4.16
C TRP A 9 -18.90 7.60 -3.06
N HIS A 10 -18.50 6.35 -2.84
CA HIS A 10 -18.97 5.57 -1.72
C HIS A 10 -17.83 5.49 -0.71
N ASP A 11 -18.06 6.08 0.46
CA ASP A 11 -17.10 6.01 1.55
C ASP A 11 -17.10 4.61 2.17
N SER A 12 -15.93 4.17 2.61
CA SER A 12 -15.80 2.94 3.40
C SER A 12 -16.20 3.23 4.84
N GLU A 13 -16.88 2.28 5.49
CA GLU A 13 -17.17 2.34 6.93
C GLU A 13 -15.89 2.41 7.79
N ILE A 14 -14.74 1.97 7.26
CA ILE A 14 -13.45 2.05 7.92
C ILE A 14 -12.57 3.05 7.19
N THR A 15 -12.29 4.15 7.86
CA THR A 15 -11.41 5.22 7.37
C THR A 15 -9.96 4.76 7.29
N LYS A 16 -9.16 5.51 6.52
CA LYS A 16 -7.72 5.27 6.45
C LYS A 16 -7.06 5.48 7.81
N GLU A 17 -7.53 6.46 8.56
CA GLU A 17 -7.04 6.85 9.88
C GLU A 17 -7.29 5.75 10.91
N GLU A 18 -8.53 5.20 10.96
CA GLU A 18 -8.87 4.09 11.86
C GLU A 18 -8.01 2.85 11.58
N ARG A 19 -7.82 2.50 10.31
CA ARG A 19 -6.95 1.38 9.92
C ARG A 19 -5.50 1.59 10.36
N GLN A 20 -4.99 2.81 10.22
CA GLN A 20 -3.61 3.15 10.61
C GLN A 20 -3.43 3.17 12.13
N GLN A 21 -4.45 3.61 12.87
CA GLN A 21 -4.47 3.55 14.32
C GLN A 21 -4.48 2.10 14.81
N GLN A 22 -5.32 1.24 14.21
CA GLN A 22 -5.38 -0.18 14.53
C GLN A 22 -4.04 -0.89 14.29
N ASN A 23 -3.38 -0.62 13.16
CA ASN A 23 -2.11 -1.25 12.80
C ASN A 23 -0.90 -0.61 13.49
N GLY A 24 -1.05 0.57 14.09
CA GLY A 24 0.05 1.30 14.73
C GLY A 24 1.12 1.81 13.75
N HIS A 25 0.76 2.00 12.47
CA HIS A 25 1.62 2.60 11.45
C HIS A 25 0.81 3.10 10.25
N LYS A 26 1.42 3.98 9.44
CA LYS A 26 0.84 4.46 8.18
C LYS A 26 0.93 3.38 7.09
N SER A 27 -0.05 3.37 6.20
CA SER A 27 -0.02 2.55 4.99
C SER A 27 0.89 3.20 3.94
N ALA A 28 1.68 2.39 3.25
CA ALA A 28 2.58 2.84 2.19
C ALA A 28 2.55 1.86 1.00
N VAL A 29 2.90 2.37 -0.19
CA VAL A 29 3.15 1.55 -1.38
C VAL A 29 4.62 1.69 -1.73
N ILE A 30 5.34 0.56 -1.79
CA ILE A 30 6.75 0.52 -2.19
C ILE A 30 6.80 -0.04 -3.61
N TRP A 31 7.04 0.83 -4.57
CA TRP A 31 7.02 0.48 -5.99
C TRP A 31 8.45 0.24 -6.51
N PHE A 32 8.86 -1.03 -6.59
CA PHE A 32 10.17 -1.41 -7.13
C PHE A 32 10.19 -1.31 -8.66
N THR A 33 11.09 -0.49 -9.22
CA THR A 33 11.32 -0.38 -10.67
C THR A 33 12.77 -0.69 -11.02
N GLY A 34 13.03 -1.02 -12.28
CA GLY A 34 14.36 -1.37 -12.77
C GLY A 34 14.34 -2.44 -13.84
N LEU A 35 15.48 -2.62 -14.51
CA LEU A 35 15.69 -3.58 -15.61
C LEU A 35 15.40 -5.03 -15.18
N SER A 36 15.11 -5.91 -16.14
CA SER A 36 15.03 -7.35 -15.85
C SER A 36 16.33 -7.81 -15.15
N VAL A 37 16.22 -8.74 -14.20
CA VAL A 37 17.35 -9.27 -13.40
C VAL A 37 18.02 -8.25 -12.45
N SER A 38 17.54 -7.02 -12.34
CA SER A 38 18.07 -6.02 -11.37
C SER A 38 17.77 -6.32 -9.89
N GLY A 39 17.27 -7.52 -9.56
CA GLY A 39 17.02 -7.94 -8.18
C GLY A 39 15.73 -7.46 -7.51
N LYS A 40 14.80 -6.82 -8.25
CA LYS A 40 13.54 -6.28 -7.68
C LYS A 40 12.75 -7.30 -6.85
N SER A 41 12.50 -8.48 -7.40
CA SER A 41 11.76 -9.55 -6.72
C SER A 41 12.53 -10.12 -5.53
N THR A 42 13.87 -10.20 -5.62
CA THR A 42 14.72 -10.63 -4.50
C THR A 42 14.59 -9.69 -3.31
N VAL A 43 14.62 -8.38 -3.56
CA VAL A 43 14.49 -7.36 -2.50
C VAL A 43 13.07 -7.32 -1.95
N SER A 44 12.03 -7.39 -2.79
CA SER A 44 10.63 -7.33 -2.31
C SER A 44 10.29 -8.49 -1.38
N VAL A 45 10.74 -9.71 -1.70
CA VAL A 45 10.52 -10.90 -0.87
C VAL A 45 11.30 -10.81 0.45
N ALA A 46 12.54 -10.35 0.41
CA ALA A 46 13.33 -10.15 1.64
C ALA A 46 12.71 -9.09 2.55
N LEU A 47 12.24 -7.97 1.97
CA LEU A 47 11.57 -6.90 2.70
C LEU A 47 10.28 -7.40 3.37
N GLU A 48 9.45 -8.15 2.66
CA GLU A 48 8.23 -8.75 3.20
C GLU A 48 8.52 -9.62 4.42
N LYS A 49 9.53 -10.50 4.33
CA LYS A 49 9.94 -11.36 5.45
C LYS A 49 10.39 -10.55 6.66
N VAL A 50 11.12 -9.46 6.45
CA VAL A 50 11.58 -8.57 7.53
C VAL A 50 10.40 -7.86 8.19
N LEU A 51 9.48 -7.29 7.41
CA LEU A 51 8.29 -6.59 7.93
C LEU A 51 7.39 -7.54 8.75
N PHE A 52 7.15 -8.73 8.23
CA PHE A 52 6.39 -9.76 8.93
C PHE A 52 7.00 -10.09 10.30
N ASN A 53 8.32 -10.30 10.35
CA ASN A 53 9.03 -10.60 11.60
C ASN A 53 9.02 -9.42 12.59
N LEU A 54 8.87 -8.19 12.12
CA LEU A 54 8.74 -6.99 12.96
C LEU A 54 7.29 -6.76 13.44
N GLY A 55 6.33 -7.57 13.00
CA GLY A 55 4.91 -7.35 13.27
C GLY A 55 4.36 -6.10 12.57
N LYS A 56 4.85 -5.84 11.35
CA LYS A 56 4.47 -4.71 10.50
C LYS A 56 3.86 -5.16 9.18
#